data_AF-A0A7V9KD73-F1
#
_entry.id   AF-A0A7V9KD73-F1
#
_cell.length_a   1.000
_cell.length_b   1.000
_cell.length_c   1.000
_cell.angle_alpha   90.00
_cell.angle_beta   90.00
_cell.angle_gamma   90.00
#
_symmetry.space_group_name_H-M   'P 1'
#
loop_
_entity.id
_entity.type
_entity.pdbx_description
1 polymer ?
#
loop_
_entity_poly.entity_id
_entity_poly.type
_entity_poly.pdbx_seq_one_letter_code
_entity_poly.pdbx_strand_id
1 'polypeptide(L)'
;MITVLGVHAGRVLAGTEALLEHAELIAGGHDVLAALAPAHDGAERLVLGADLPSAIERIAAVVDGEPLPGGAGGSVVVLASGDPGFFGIVRRLAARFGAE
;
A
#
# COMPACT_ATOMS: atom_id res chain seq x y z
N MET A 1 3.39 6.67 7.99
CA MET A 1 2.36 5.71 8.48
C MET A 1 2.09 4.70 7.37
N ILE A 2 2.04 3.40 7.71
CA ILE A 2 1.68 2.33 6.77
C ILE A 2 0.34 1.76 7.23
N THR A 3 -0.65 1.72 6.33
CA THR A 3 -1.93 1.05 6.58
C THR A 3 -2.09 -0.11 5.63
N VAL A 4 -2.45 -1.29 6.14
CA VAL A 4 -2.68 -2.47 5.30
C VAL A 4 -4.17 -2.76 5.23
N LEU A 5 -4.72 -2.78 4.02
CA LEU A 5 -6.14 -3.07 3.78
C LEU A 5 -6.28 -4.43 3.09
N GLY A 6 -7.14 -5.27 3.63
CA GLY A 6 -7.56 -6.51 2.98
C GLY A 6 -8.51 -6.22 1.83
N VAL A 7 -8.31 -6.89 0.70
CA VAL A 7 -9.15 -6.80 -0.49
C VAL A 7 -9.90 -8.10 -0.66
N HIS A 8 -11.23 -8.01 -0.63
CA HIS A 8 -12.12 -9.14 -0.85
C HIS A 8 -13.13 -8.81 -1.94
N ALA A 9 -13.28 -9.71 -2.92
CA ALA A 9 -14.19 -9.53 -4.05
C ALA A 9 -14.04 -8.16 -4.77
N GLY A 10 -12.80 -7.69 -4.92
CA GLY A 10 -12.48 -6.42 -5.58
C GLY A 10 -12.93 -5.19 -4.79
N ARG A 11 -13.07 -5.29 -3.46
CA ARG A 11 -13.42 -4.19 -2.56
C ARG A 11 -12.55 -4.20 -1.31
N VAL A 12 -12.28 -3.02 -0.76
CA VAL A 12 -11.78 -2.87 0.61
C VAL A 12 -12.94 -2.90 1.60
N LEU A 13 -12.62 -3.00 2.89
CA LEU A 13 -13.62 -2.96 3.96
C LEU A 13 -14.37 -1.62 3.94
N ALA A 14 -15.70 -1.67 4.10
CA ALA A 14 -16.52 -0.46 4.16
C ALA A 14 -16.04 0.48 5.28
N GLY A 15 -15.93 1.77 4.97
CA GLY A 15 -15.40 2.81 5.86
C GLY A 15 -13.88 3.02 5.76
N THR A 16 -13.17 2.27 4.90
CA THR A 16 -11.73 2.46 4.66
C THR A 16 -11.41 3.18 3.35
N GLU A 17 -12.43 3.58 2.59
CA GLU A 17 -12.29 4.25 1.30
C GLU A 17 -11.50 5.56 1.42
N ALA A 18 -11.74 6.34 2.47
CA ALA A 18 -11.03 7.58 2.73
C ALA A 18 -9.52 7.37 2.89
N LEU A 19 -9.07 6.20 3.39
CA LEU A 19 -7.64 5.91 3.51
C LEU A 19 -6.99 5.78 2.14
N LEU A 20 -7.69 5.24 1.14
CA LEU A 20 -7.22 5.16 -0.24
C LEU A 20 -7.24 6.53 -0.93
N GLU A 21 -8.24 7.34 -0.67
CA GLU A 21 -8.36 8.70 -1.25
C GLU A 21 -7.24 9.63 -0.78
N HIS A 22 -6.78 9.48 0.47
CA HIS A 22 -5.73 10.29 1.06
C HIS A 22 -4.35 9.61 1.06
N ALA A 23 -4.24 8.43 0.43
CA ALA A 23 -2.96 7.75 0.27
C ALA A 23 -2.10 8.49 -0.75
N GLU A 24 -0.83 8.70 -0.42
CA GLU A 24 0.14 9.23 -1.38
C GLU A 24 0.84 8.09 -2.13
N LEU A 25 1.00 6.93 -1.49
CA LEU A 25 1.46 5.69 -2.11
C LEU A 25 0.44 4.59 -1.89
N ILE A 26 0.01 3.95 -2.99
CA ILE A 26 -0.84 2.75 -2.94
C ILE A 26 -0.04 1.58 -3.51
N ALA A 27 0.32 0.65 -2.64
CA ALA A 27 1.03 -0.57 -3.02
C ALA A 27 0.09 -1.77 -3.07
N GLY A 28 0.23 -2.64 -4.07
CA GLY A 28 -0.62 -3.83 -4.17
C GLY A 28 -0.27 -4.72 -5.34
N GLY A 29 -0.91 -5.88 -5.45
CA GLY A 29 -0.80 -6.71 -6.65
C GLY A 29 -1.34 -5.97 -7.88
N HIS A 30 -0.82 -6.29 -9.07
CA HIS A 30 -1.20 -5.63 -10.32
C HIS A 30 -2.72 -5.53 -10.52
N ASP A 31 -3.43 -6.65 -10.41
CA ASP A 31 -4.88 -6.70 -10.65
C ASP A 31 -5.68 -5.99 -9.56
N VAL A 32 -5.17 -6.01 -8.33
CA VAL A 32 -5.77 -5.29 -7.19
C VAL A 32 -5.65 -3.78 -7.39
N LEU A 33 -4.46 -3.30 -7.79
CA LEU A 33 -4.26 -1.89 -8.11
C LEU A 33 -5.11 -1.44 -9.29
N ALA A 34 -5.20 -2.25 -10.35
CA ALA A 34 -6.04 -1.94 -11.49
C ALA A 34 -7.53 -1.81 -11.12
N ALA A 35 -7.99 -2.58 -10.13
CA ALA A 35 -9.38 -2.55 -9.68
C ALA A 35 -9.68 -1.45 -8.64
N LEU A 36 -8.72 -1.12 -7.78
CA LEU A 36 -8.98 -0.37 -6.54
C LEU A 36 -8.11 0.85 -6.31
N ALA A 37 -6.96 0.97 -6.98
CA ALA A 37 -6.16 2.18 -6.85
C ALA A 37 -6.94 3.32 -7.51
N PRO A 38 -7.38 4.34 -6.75
CA PRO A 38 -8.23 5.35 -7.35
C PRO A 38 -7.42 6.18 -8.34
N ALA A 39 -8.13 6.83 -9.27
CA ALA A 39 -7.54 7.52 -10.40
C ALA A 39 -7.13 8.98 -10.09
N HIS A 40 -7.10 9.37 -8.82
CA HIS A 40 -6.72 10.73 -8.45
C HIS A 40 -5.24 10.96 -8.73
N ASP A 41 -4.94 12.07 -9.40
CA ASP A 41 -3.64 12.41 -10.02
C ASP A 41 -2.45 12.48 -9.04
N GLY A 42 -2.69 12.40 -7.72
CA GLY A 42 -1.66 12.59 -6.69
C GLY A 42 -1.09 11.31 -6.06
N ALA A 43 -1.71 10.14 -6.26
CA ALA A 43 -1.27 8.91 -5.61
C ALA A 43 -0.32 8.08 -6.52
N GLU A 44 0.91 7.86 -6.07
CA GLU A 44 1.83 6.92 -6.71
C GLU A 44 1.33 5.48 -6.52
N ARG A 45 1.45 4.65 -7.55
CA ARG A 45 1.07 3.23 -7.52
C ARG A 45 2.30 2.36 -7.55
N LEU A 46 2.41 1.42 -6.62
CA LEU A 46 3.56 0.51 -6.51
C LEU A 46 3.12 -0.95 -6.60
N VAL A 47 3.51 -1.64 -7.66
CA VAL A 47 3.19 -3.05 -7.84
C VAL A 47 4.04 -3.91 -6.91
N LEU A 48 3.37 -4.67 -6.04
CA LEU A 48 3.97 -5.74 -5.24
C LEU A 48 4.09 -7.00 -6.10
N GLY A 49 5.17 -7.07 -6.87
CA GLY A 49 5.45 -8.15 -7.82
C GLY A 49 6.58 -9.07 -7.38
N ALA A 50 7.32 -9.60 -8.36
CA ALA A 50 8.43 -10.53 -8.13
C ALA A 50 9.57 -9.92 -7.29
N ASP A 51 9.84 -8.62 -7.46
CA ASP A 51 10.85 -7.89 -6.69
C ASP A 51 10.24 -7.21 -5.45
N LEU A 52 9.65 -8.05 -4.59
CA LEU A 52 9.06 -7.60 -3.33
C LEU A 52 10.04 -6.86 -2.40
N PRO A 53 11.33 -7.27 -2.27
CA PRO A 53 12.29 -6.55 -1.42
C PRO A 53 12.47 -5.08 -1.84
N SER A 54 12.67 -4.80 -3.13
CA SER A 54 12.80 -3.42 -3.61
C SER A 54 11.53 -2.61 -3.41
N ALA A 55 10.36 -3.23 -3.57
CA ALA A 55 9.09 -2.58 -3.29
C ALA A 55 8.94 -2.20 -1.80
N ILE A 56 9.40 -3.06 -0.89
CA ILE A 56 9.41 -2.77 0.55
C ILE A 56 10.34 -1.59 0.87
N GLU A 57 11.51 -1.50 0.24
CA GLU A 57 12.40 -0.34 0.43
C GLU A 57 11.82 0.95 -0.17
N ARG A 58 11.06 0.88 -1.27
CA ARG A 58 10.33 2.05 -1.78
C ARG A 58 9.27 2.53 -0.79
N ILE A 59 8.54 1.62 -0.17
CA ILE A 59 7.60 1.95 0.91
C ILE A 59 8.34 2.60 2.09
N ALA A 60 9.51 2.08 2.45
CA ALA A 60 10.32 2.62 3.54
C ALA A 60 10.74 4.07 3.26
N ALA A 61 11.26 4.34 2.07
CA ALA A 61 11.65 5.68 1.67
C ALA A 61 10.51 6.69 1.85
N VAL A 62 9.31 6.38 1.35
CA VAL A 62 8.13 7.27 1.48
C VAL A 62 7.73 7.48 2.93
N VAL A 63 7.82 6.43 3.76
CA VAL A 63 7.53 6.53 5.20
C VAL A 63 8.57 7.40 5.92
N ASP A 64 9.83 7.33 5.51
CA ASP A 64 10.95 8.14 6.03
C ASP A 64 10.93 9.59 5.51
N GLY A 65 9.93 9.96 4.70
CA GLY A 65 9.70 11.32 4.23
C GLY A 65 10.32 11.65 2.88
N GLU A 66 10.75 10.65 2.10
CA GLU A 66 11.06 10.89 0.68
C GLU A 66 9.80 11.42 -0.02
N PRO A 67 9.87 12.61 -0.63
CA PRO A 67 8.72 13.22 -1.27
C PRO A 67 8.32 12.42 -2.50
N LEU A 68 7.02 12.14 -2.60
CA LEU A 68 6.43 11.62 -3.81
C LEU A 68 6.13 12.76 -4.80
N PRO A 69 6.08 12.49 -6.12
CA PRO A 69 5.68 13.50 -7.08
C PRO A 69 4.28 14.03 -6.74
N GLY A 70 4.20 15.28 -6.25
CA GLY A 70 2.92 15.93 -5.90
C GLY A 70 2.40 15.69 -4.48
N GLY A 71 3.14 15.01 -3.60
CA GLY A 71 2.74 14.73 -2.21
C GLY A 71 3.62 15.39 -1.15
N ALA A 72 3.17 15.35 0.12
CA ALA A 72 3.90 15.87 1.27
C ALA A 72 4.76 14.80 1.99
N GLY A 73 4.68 13.54 1.56
CA GLY A 73 5.36 12.39 2.15
C GLY A 73 4.54 11.74 3.28
N GLY A 74 4.61 10.41 3.39
CA GLY A 74 4.34 9.70 4.64
C GLY A 74 3.01 8.93 4.78
N SER A 75 2.08 8.98 3.82
CA SER A 75 0.84 8.17 3.86
C SER A 75 0.89 7.02 2.85
N VAL A 76 1.13 5.80 3.34
CA VAL A 76 1.22 4.58 2.52
C VAL A 76 0.05 3.64 2.82
N VAL A 77 -0.66 3.21 1.77
CA VAL A 77 -1.67 2.15 1.85
C VAL A 77 -1.18 0.93 1.08
N VAL A 78 -1.25 -0.23 1.73
CA VAL A 78 -0.90 -1.52 1.13
C VAL A 78 -2.17 -2.36 0.97
N LEU A 79 -2.56 -2.64 -0.26
CA LEU A 79 -3.66 -3.50 -0.63
C LEU A 79 -3.20 -4.96 -0.68
N ALA A 80 -3.67 -5.76 0.27
CA ALA A 80 -3.42 -7.20 0.30
C ALA A 80 -4.60 -7.95 -0.31
N SER A 81 -4.33 -8.85 -1.26
CA SER A 81 -5.37 -9.78 -1.73
C SER A 81 -5.75 -10.73 -0.59
N GLY A 82 -7.03 -10.81 -0.23
CA GLY A 82 -7.51 -11.63 0.88
C GLY A 82 -7.16 -11.05 2.26
N ASP A 83 -6.95 -11.94 3.24
CA ASP A 83 -6.59 -11.55 4.61
C ASP A 83 -5.10 -11.16 4.71
N PRO A 84 -4.76 -9.91 5.07
CA PRO A 84 -3.36 -9.45 5.06
C PRO A 84 -2.42 -10.23 6.00
N GLY A 85 -2.95 -10.74 7.12
CA GLY A 85 -2.20 -11.56 8.08
C GLY A 85 -1.88 -12.95 7.52
N PHE A 86 -2.71 -13.46 6.62
CA PHE A 86 -2.58 -14.78 6.01
C PHE A 86 -1.65 -14.80 4.79
N PHE A 87 -1.72 -13.79 3.92
CA PHE A 87 -0.96 -13.75 2.65
C PHE A 87 0.48 -13.20 2.79
N GLY A 88 0.92 -12.92 4.01
CA GLY A 88 2.32 -12.74 4.35
C GLY A 88 2.89 -11.33 4.11
N ILE A 89 2.16 -10.42 3.46
CA ILE A 89 2.64 -9.02 3.29
C ILE A 89 2.82 -8.32 4.64
N VAL A 90 1.92 -8.54 5.61
CA VAL A 90 2.06 -8.02 6.98
C VAL A 90 3.32 -8.55 7.64
N ARG A 91 3.64 -9.85 7.47
CA ARG A 91 4.88 -10.44 8.00
C ARG A 91 6.13 -9.83 7.37
N ARG A 92 6.09 -9.51 6.07
CA ARG A 92 7.22 -8.90 5.36
C ARG A 92 7.44 -7.44 5.77
N LEU A 93 6.35 -6.68 5.90
CA LEU A 93 6.40 -5.32 6.45
C LEU A 93 6.92 -5.35 7.89
N ALA A 94 6.39 -6.23 8.74
CA ALA A 94 6.84 -6.37 10.13
C ALA A 94 8.32 -6.74 10.25
N ALA A 95 8.86 -7.54 9.32
CA ALA A 95 10.29 -7.86 9.30
C ALA A 95 11.18 -6.63 8.99
N ARG A 96 10.65 -5.62 8.29
CA ARG A 96 11.38 -4.40 7.92
C ARG A 96 11.13 -3.21 8.85
N PHE A 97 9.90 -3.07 9.35
CA PHE A 97 9.43 -1.91 10.11
C PHE A 97 9.17 -2.21 11.60
N GLY A 98 9.22 -3.47 12.01
CA GLY A 98 8.76 -3.91 13.33
C GLY A 98 7.28 -4.29 13.32
N ALA A 99 6.87 -5.08 14.32
CA ALA A 99 5.46 -5.42 14.51
C ALA A 99 4.83 -4.41 15.47
N GLU A 100 3.99 -3.54 14.94
CA GLU A 100 3.00 -2.75 15.69
C GLU A 100 1.62 -2.96 15.07
#